data_AF-A0A9E2QNL7-F1
#
_entry.id   AF-A0A9E2QNL7-F1
#
_cell.length_a   1.000
_cell.length_b   1.000
_cell.length_c   1.000
_cell.angle_alpha   90.00
_cell.angle_beta   90.00
_cell.angle_gamma   90.00
#
_symmetry.space_group_name_H-M   'P 1'
#
loop_
_entity.id
_entity.type
_entity.pdbx_description
1 polymer ?
#
loop_
_entity_poly.entity_id
_entity_poly.type
_entity_poly.pdbx_seq_one_letter_code
_entity_poly.pdbx_strand_id
1 'polypeptide(L)'
;MKQSILLLFALSLSVMLSRAQLPNPALVGYWHNWNDVNAPYIPLNNMDTRYNVIAIAFAVPVSPTDMTMQFVPDVVSQTTLQTQIKNLKAQGRLSAPD
;
A
#
# COMPACT_ATOMS: atom_id res chain seq x y z
N MET A 1 30.60 -12.82 25.72
CA MET A 1 29.34 -13.46 26.19
C MET A 1 28.25 -12.46 26.54
N LYS A 2 28.42 -11.55 27.51
CA LYS A 2 27.34 -10.62 27.94
C LYS A 2 26.81 -9.70 26.83
N GLN A 3 27.69 -9.11 26.01
CA GLN A 3 27.30 -8.25 24.88
C GLN A 3 26.58 -9.04 23.77
N SER A 4 27.04 -10.24 23.46
CA SER A 4 26.42 -11.12 22.47
C SER A 4 25.00 -11.52 22.85
N ILE A 5 24.75 -11.75 24.15
CA ILE A 5 23.40 -12.04 24.68
C ILE A 5 22.50 -10.80 24.57
N LEU A 6 23.01 -9.60 24.85
CA LEU A 6 22.27 -8.36 24.72
C LEU A 6 21.87 -8.07 23.26
N LEU A 7 22.78 -8.33 22.32
CA LEU A 7 22.54 -8.22 20.88
C LEU A 7 21.50 -9.22 20.39
N LEU A 8 21.58 -10.48 20.84
CA LEU A 8 20.58 -11.50 20.52
C LEU A 8 19.19 -11.17 21.08
N PHE A 9 19.13 -10.58 22.28
CA PHE A 9 17.88 -10.13 22.88
C PHE A 9 17.28 -8.91 22.15
N ALA A 10 18.11 -7.94 21.76
CA ALA A 10 17.66 -6.80 20.96
C ALA A 10 17.14 -7.25 19.58
N LEU A 11 17.80 -8.24 18.96
CA LEU A 11 17.38 -8.81 17.68
C LEU A 11 16.09 -9.62 17.80
N SER A 12 15.90 -10.40 18.87
CA SER A 12 14.63 -11.13 19.05
C SER A 12 13.46 -10.18 19.33
N LEU A 13 13.68 -9.13 20.10
CA LEU A 13 12.66 -8.11 20.37
C LEU A 13 12.30 -7.31 19.11
N SER A 14 13.28 -6.97 18.27
CA SER A 14 13.00 -6.28 17.01
C SER A 14 12.20 -7.15 16.04
N VAL A 15 12.51 -8.45 15.93
CA VAL A 15 11.74 -9.39 15.10
C VAL A 15 10.29 -9.53 15.58
N MET A 16 10.04 -9.54 16.89
CA MET A 16 8.68 -9.59 17.45
C MET A 16 7.88 -8.31 17.18
N LEU A 17 8.55 -7.15 17.14
CA LEU A 17 7.94 -5.86 16.78
C LEU A 17 7.79 -5.66 15.27
N SER A 18 8.50 -6.44 14.45
CA SER A 18 8.55 -6.30 12.98
C SER A 18 7.39 -6.98 12.24
N ARG A 19 6.35 -7.44 12.95
CA ARG A 19 5.18 -7.98 12.25
C ARG A 19 4.44 -6.84 11.58
N ALA A 20 4.37 -6.86 10.25
CA ALA A 20 3.46 -6.01 9.48
C ALA A 20 2.02 -6.38 9.84
N GLN A 21 1.51 -5.77 10.91
CA GLN A 21 0.14 -5.94 11.34
C GLN A 21 -0.73 -4.99 10.52
N LEU A 22 -1.80 -5.51 9.91
CA LEU A 22 -2.85 -4.63 9.38
C LEU A 22 -3.36 -3.74 10.53
N PRO A 23 -3.71 -2.48 10.26
CA PRO A 23 -4.37 -1.64 11.26
C PRO A 23 -5.54 -2.36 11.92
N ASN A 24 -5.74 -2.19 13.24
CA ASN A 24 -6.84 -2.81 13.98
C ASN A 24 -7.63 -1.75 14.77
N PRO A 25 -8.91 -1.48 14.41
CA PRO A 25 -9.67 -2.10 13.33
C PRO A 25 -9.20 -1.66 11.93
N ALA A 26 -9.30 -2.56 10.95
CA ALA A 26 -9.03 -2.25 9.55
C ALA A 26 -10.29 -1.73 8.86
N LEU A 27 -10.18 -0.62 8.15
CA LEU A 27 -11.15 -0.18 7.15
C LEU A 27 -10.47 -0.22 5.78
N VAL A 28 -10.88 -1.21 4.99
CA VAL A 28 -10.33 -1.50 3.66
C VAL A 28 -11.20 -0.84 2.60
N GLY A 29 -10.57 -0.16 1.65
CA GLY A 29 -11.25 0.42 0.49
C GLY A 29 -10.52 0.10 -0.81
N TYR A 30 -11.28 -0.15 -1.88
CA TYR A 30 -10.74 -0.16 -3.24
C TYR A 30 -10.61 1.27 -3.74
N TRP A 31 -9.46 1.61 -4.30
CA TRP A 31 -9.20 2.91 -4.89
C TRP A 31 -9.17 2.78 -6.41
N HIS A 32 -9.97 3.60 -7.08
CA HIS A 32 -10.14 3.56 -8.53
C HIS A 32 -8.95 4.20 -9.23
N ASN A 33 -8.22 3.41 -10.01
CA ASN A 33 -7.23 3.92 -10.97
C ASN A 33 -7.87 4.26 -12.32
N TRP A 34 -9.03 4.92 -12.29
CA TRP A 34 -9.74 5.40 -13.47
C TRP A 34 -10.53 6.66 -13.11
N ASN A 35 -11.06 7.33 -14.13
CA ASN A 35 -11.93 8.49 -13.96
C ASN A 35 -13.19 8.34 -14.81
N ASP A 36 -14.33 8.08 -14.18
CA ASP A 36 -15.61 8.00 -14.89
C ASP A 36 -16.68 8.94 -14.29
N VAL A 37 -17.75 9.20 -15.02
CA VAL A 37 -18.79 10.17 -14.62
C VAL A 37 -19.54 9.75 -13.35
N ASN A 38 -19.66 8.45 -13.08
CA ASN A 38 -20.34 7.89 -11.92
C ASN A 38 -19.37 7.64 -10.74
N ALA A 39 -18.07 7.58 -11.02
CA ALA A 39 -17.00 7.47 -10.03
C ALA A 39 -15.82 8.39 -10.41
N PRO A 40 -15.94 9.71 -10.13
CA PRO A 40 -14.87 10.67 -10.38
C PRO A 40 -13.60 10.30 -9.61
N TYR A 41 -12.46 10.55 -10.24
CA TYR A 41 -11.15 10.27 -9.65
C TYR A 41 -10.93 11.05 -8.36
N ILE A 42 -10.52 10.35 -7.30
CA ILE A 42 -10.09 10.94 -6.03
C ILE A 42 -8.58 10.70 -5.89
N PRO A 43 -7.73 11.75 -5.86
CA PRO A 43 -6.31 11.58 -5.60
C PRO A 43 -6.04 10.81 -4.30
N LEU A 44 -5.03 9.93 -4.27
CA LEU A 44 -4.70 9.10 -3.08
C LEU A 44 -4.49 9.94 -1.81
N ASN A 45 -3.93 11.15 -1.94
CA ASN A 45 -3.69 12.08 -0.84
C ASN A 45 -4.97 12.83 -0.36
N ASN A 46 -6.07 12.74 -1.11
CA ASN A 46 -7.35 13.36 -0.79
C ASN A 46 -8.40 12.34 -0.29
N MET A 47 -8.01 11.06 -0.14
CA MET A 47 -8.90 10.03 0.41
C MET A 47 -9.24 10.30 1.88
N ASP A 48 -10.46 9.93 2.28
CA ASP A 48 -10.88 9.91 3.67
C ASP A 48 -9.87 9.12 4.54
N THR A 49 -9.41 9.76 5.61
CA THR A 49 -8.33 9.24 6.47
C THR A 49 -8.72 8.00 7.25
N ARG A 50 -10.01 7.68 7.34
CA ARG A 50 -10.52 6.46 7.99
C ARG A 50 -10.12 5.20 7.22
N TYR A 51 -9.96 5.26 5.90
CA TYR A 51 -9.42 4.14 5.13
C TYR A 51 -7.93 3.97 5.45
N ASN A 52 -7.62 2.92 6.19
CA ASN A 52 -6.26 2.62 6.66
C ASN A 52 -5.62 1.44 5.90
N VAL A 53 -6.39 0.75 5.07
CA VAL A 53 -5.92 -0.19 4.05
C VAL A 53 -6.53 0.20 2.70
N ILE A 54 -5.70 0.33 1.67
CA ILE A 54 -6.13 0.78 0.34
C ILE A 54 -5.69 -0.26 -0.69
N ALA A 55 -6.66 -0.87 -1.37
CA ALA A 55 -6.44 -1.78 -2.49
C ALA A 55 -6.51 -0.99 -3.79
N ILE A 56 -5.40 -0.88 -4.51
CA ILE A 56 -5.33 -0.13 -5.76
C ILE A 56 -5.94 -0.98 -6.89
N ALA A 57 -7.02 -0.49 -7.49
CA ALA A 57 -7.83 -1.21 -8.47
C ALA A 57 -7.59 -0.67 -9.89
N PHE A 58 -7.18 -1.47 -10.89
CA PHE A 58 -6.62 -2.82 -10.81
C PHE A 58 -5.35 -2.90 -11.65
N ALA A 59 -4.51 -3.90 -11.37
CA ALA A 59 -3.64 -4.41 -12.41
C ALA A 59 -4.52 -5.15 -13.44
N VAL A 60 -4.24 -4.95 -14.73
CA VAL A 60 -4.97 -5.57 -15.84
C VAL A 60 -3.98 -6.33 -16.74
N PRO A 61 -4.41 -7.38 -17.46
CA PRO A 61 -3.52 -8.06 -18.39
C PRO A 61 -3.06 -7.11 -19.52
N VAL A 62 -1.83 -7.29 -20.00
CA VAL A 62 -1.27 -6.52 -21.13
C VAL A 62 -2.14 -6.66 -22.39
N SER A 63 -2.73 -7.84 -22.60
CA SER A 63 -3.72 -8.09 -23.65
C SER A 63 -4.68 -9.21 -23.26
N PRO A 64 -5.84 -9.39 -23.93
CA PRO A 64 -6.78 -10.47 -23.60
C PRO A 64 -6.21 -11.89 -23.68
N THR A 65 -5.10 -12.08 -24.40
CA THR A 65 -4.41 -13.38 -24.57
C THR A 65 -3.10 -13.48 -23.79
N ASP A 66 -2.68 -12.41 -23.12
CA ASP A 66 -1.43 -12.33 -22.35
C ASP A 66 -1.76 -12.11 -20.87
N MET A 67 -1.51 -13.13 -20.05
CA MET A 67 -1.76 -13.09 -18.60
C MET A 67 -0.69 -12.33 -17.81
N THR A 68 0.26 -11.68 -18.49
CA THR A 68 1.17 -10.74 -17.87
C THR A 68 0.37 -9.55 -17.34
N MET A 69 0.35 -9.38 -16.03
CA MET A 69 -0.36 -8.28 -15.39
C MET A 69 0.48 -7.01 -15.43
N GLN A 70 -0.15 -5.90 -15.80
CA GLN A 70 0.45 -4.58 -15.74
C GLN A 70 -0.44 -3.64 -14.93
N PHE A 71 0.18 -2.65 -14.30
CA PHE A 71 -0.51 -1.55 -13.67
C PHE A 71 0.03 -0.25 -14.26
N VAL A 72 -0.86 0.56 -14.85
CA VAL A 72 -0.52 1.86 -15.43
C VAL A 72 -1.47 2.89 -14.83
N PRO A 73 -0.98 3.92 -14.13
CA PRO A 73 -1.84 4.95 -13.59
C PRO A 73 -2.60 5.70 -14.70
N ASP A 74 -3.90 5.89 -14.55
CA ASP A 74 -4.73 6.47 -15.61
C ASP A 74 -4.73 8.01 -15.60
N VAL A 75 -4.57 8.62 -14.42
CA VAL A 75 -4.74 10.08 -14.24
C VAL A 75 -3.44 10.82 -13.91
N VAL A 76 -2.53 10.19 -13.17
CA VAL A 76 -1.26 10.81 -12.72
C VAL A 76 -0.07 10.08 -13.29
N SER A 77 1.13 10.67 -13.24
CA SER A 77 2.33 9.94 -13.65
C SER A 77 2.65 8.78 -12.69
N GLN A 78 3.37 7.75 -13.18
CA GLN A 78 3.90 6.66 -12.35
C GLN A 78 4.71 7.18 -11.16
N THR A 79 5.56 8.19 -11.38
CA THR A 79 6.36 8.81 -10.33
C THR A 79 5.50 9.49 -9.28
N THR A 80 4.47 10.24 -9.71
CA THR A 80 3.51 10.88 -8.80
C THR A 80 2.79 9.85 -7.93
N LEU A 81 2.29 8.76 -8.53
CA LEU A 81 1.60 7.72 -7.79
C LEU A 81 2.54 7.03 -6.77
N GLN A 82 3.77 6.72 -7.17
CA GLN A 82 4.78 6.14 -6.28
C GLN A 82 5.09 7.06 -5.09
N THR A 83 5.20 8.37 -5.31
CA THR A 83 5.38 9.34 -4.22
C THR A 83 4.18 9.35 -3.27
N GLN A 84 2.94 9.34 -3.79
CA GLN A 84 1.73 9.30 -2.96
C GLN A 84 1.65 8.02 -2.13
N ILE A 85 1.93 6.86 -2.74
CA ILE A 85 2.01 5.56 -2.07
C ILE A 85 3.05 5.59 -0.94
N LYS A 86 4.25 6.13 -1.20
CA LYS A 86 5.31 6.26 -0.20
C LYS A 86 4.87 7.12 0.99
N ASN A 87 4.18 8.23 0.71
CA ASN A 87 3.68 9.13 1.75
C ASN A 87 2.60 8.45 2.62
N LEU A 88 1.69 7.68 2.00
CA LEU A 88 0.69 6.90 2.74
C LEU A 88 1.38 5.86 3.64
N LYS A 89 2.33 5.08 3.10
CA LYS A 89 3.11 4.08 3.87
C LYS A 89 3.78 4.71 5.10
N ALA A 90 4.36 5.91 4.93
CA ALA A 90 4.98 6.65 6.04
C ALA A 90 3.98 7.08 7.13
N GLN A 91 2.68 7.19 6.81
CA GLN A 91 1.61 7.48 7.76
C GLN A 91 1.05 6.22 8.45
N GLY A 92 1.61 5.04 8.19
CA GLY A 92 1.06 3.76 8.67
C GLY A 92 -0.25 3.36 7.97
N ARG A 93 -0.59 4.04 6.87
CA ARG A 93 -1.68 3.68 5.96
C ARG A 93 -1.03 2.95 4.78
N LEU A 94 -1.64 1.90 4.26
CA LEU A 94 -1.09 1.09 3.16
C LEU A 94 -0.12 -0.02 3.60
N SER A 95 -0.68 -1.10 4.14
CA SER A 95 -0.15 -2.45 3.94
C SER A 95 -1.08 -3.20 2.98
N ALA A 96 -0.72 -3.24 1.70
CA ALA A 96 -1.08 -4.38 0.86
C ALA A 96 0.09 -5.37 1.00
N PRO A 97 -0.18 -6.67 1.24
CA PRO A 97 0.89 -7.66 1.23
C PRO A 97 1.56 -7.69 -0.15
N ASP A 98 2.85 -8.04 -0.12
CA ASP A 98 3.77 -8.11 -1.27
C ASP A 98 3.18 -8.79 -2.52
#